data_AF-A0A1H6AQD0-F1
#
_entry.id   AF-A0A1H6AQD0-F1
#
_cell.length_a   1.000
_cell.length_b   1.000
_cell.length_c   1.000
_cell.angle_alpha   90.00
_cell.angle_beta   90.00
_cell.angle_gamma   90.00
#
_symmetry.space_group_name_H-M   'P 1'
#
loop_
_entity.id
_entity.type
_entity.pdbx_description
1 polymer ?
#
loop_
_entity_poly.entity_id
_entity_poly.type
_entity_poly.pdbx_seq_one_letter_code
_entity_poly.pdbx_strand_id
1 'polypeptide(L)' 'MSYAFEEFALPDKDSGPYGLTYGKDGAVWFTEQIGNRIGRMTPDGR' A
#
# COMPACT_ATOMS: atom_id res chain seq x y z
N MET A 1 -25.90 -7.64 4.33
CA MET A 1 -24.71 -6.78 4.41
C MET A 1 -23.77 -7.20 3.29
N SER A 2 -23.43 -6.33 2.35
CA SER A 2 -22.37 -6.58 1.36
C SER A 2 -21.15 -5.75 1.71
N TYR A 3 -19.97 -6.28 1.45
CA TYR A 3 -18.71 -5.55 1.53
C TYR A 3 -18.24 -5.22 0.11
N ALA A 4 -17.63 -4.06 -0.07
CA ALA A 4 -16.95 -3.68 -1.30
C ALA A 4 -15.44 -3.63 -1.02
N PHE A 5 -14.66 -4.12 -1.98
CA PHE A 5 -13.21 -4.09 -1.93
C PHE A 5 -12.69 -3.33 -3.15
N GLU A 6 -11.61 -2.58 -2.94
CA GLU A 6 -10.89 -1.85 -3.98
C GLU A 6 -9.42 -2.24 -3.90
N GLU A 7 -8.78 -2.40 -5.06
CA GLU A 7 -7.39 -2.79 -5.19
C GLU A 7 -6.62 -1.66 -5.89
N PHE A 8 -5.44 -1.34 -5.35
CA PHE A 8 -4.57 -0.31 -5.90
C PHE A 8 -3.29 -0.94 -6.43
N ALA A 9 -3.09 -0.86 -7.74
CA ALA A 9 -1.87 -1.36 -8.36
C ALA A 9 -0.69 -0.44 -8.03
N LEU A 10 0.44 -1.02 -7.65
CA LEU A 10 1.68 -0.28 -7.48
C LEU A 10 2.33 -0.01 -8.85
N PRO A 11 3.09 1.09 -9.01
CA PRO A 11 3.74 1.42 -10.26
C PRO A 11 4.74 0.36 -10.73
N ASP A 12 5.41 -0.31 -9.79
CA ASP A 12 6.37 -1.37 -10.06
C ASP A 12 5.74 -2.75 -9.81
N LYS A 13 5.78 -3.60 -10.84
CA LYS A 13 5.21 -4.95 -10.83
C LYS A 13 6.02 -5.89 -9.93
N ASP A 14 7.29 -5.59 -9.73
CA ASP A 14 8.21 -6.34 -8.88
C ASP A 14 8.36 -5.70 -7.48
N SER A 15 7.37 -4.90 -7.06
CA SER A 15 7.34 -4.25 -5.74
C SER A 15 7.29 -5.26 -4.59
N GLY A 16 6.39 -6.24 -4.67
CA GLY A 16 6.19 -7.23 -3.60
C GLY A 16 5.80 -6.59 -2.26
N PRO A 17 4.63 -5.90 -2.18
CA PRO A 17 4.16 -5.31 -0.92
C PRO A 17 3.91 -6.40 0.14
N TYR A 18 4.36 -6.19 1.38
CA TYR A 18 4.28 -7.20 2.44
C TYR A 18 3.64 -6.69 3.74
N GLY A 19 4.38 -5.89 4.52
CA GLY A 19 3.87 -5.33 5.77
C GLY A 19 3.25 -3.96 5.54
N LEU A 20 2.14 -3.64 6.22
CA LEU A 20 1.51 -2.32 6.16
C LEU A 20 1.06 -1.82 7.54
N THR A 21 0.96 -0.50 7.68
CA THR A 21 0.39 0.16 8.86
C THR A 21 -0.22 1.53 8.50
N TYR A 22 -1.11 2.03 9.35
CA TYR A 22 -1.56 3.41 9.31
C TYR A 22 -0.56 4.32 10.05
N GLY A 23 -0.09 5.36 9.37
CA GLY A 23 0.71 6.41 9.96
C GLY A 23 -0.13 7.43 10.72
N LYS A 24 0.49 8.15 11.66
CA LYS A 24 -0.14 9.30 12.34
C LYS A 24 -0.43 10.46 11.38
N ASP A 25 0.19 10.45 10.19
CA ASP A 25 -0.05 11.40 9.10
C ASP A 25 -1.27 11.04 8.25
N GLY A 26 -2.01 9.98 8.60
CA GLY A 26 -3.21 9.54 7.88
C GLY A 26 -2.92 8.75 6.60
N ALA A 27 -1.66 8.45 6.31
CA ALA A 27 -1.26 7.63 5.17
C ALA A 27 -1.14 6.15 5.55
N VAL A 28 -1.24 5.28 4.54
CA VAL A 28 -0.84 3.88 4.63
C VAL A 28 0.63 3.80 4.26
N TRP A 29 1.43 3.23 5.15
CA TRP A 29 2.84 2.95 4.94
C TRP A 29 3.04 1.46 4.78
N PHE A 30 3.85 1.06 3.83
CA PHE A 30 4.09 -0.37 3.55
C PHE A 30 5.53 -0.64 3.12
N THR A 31 5.96 -1.90 3.29
CA THR A 31 7.24 -2.39 2.79
C THR A 31 7.07 -3.06 1.44
N GLU A 32 8.02 -2.83 0.53
CA GLU A 32 8.18 -3.55 -0.73
C GLU A 32 9.35 -4.53 -0.58
N GLN A 33 9.06 -5.80 -0.27
CA GLN A 33 10.08 -6.81 0.06
C GLN A 33 10.96 -7.18 -1.15
N ILE A 34 10.37 -7.20 -2.35
CA ILE A 34 11.11 -7.50 -3.59
C ILE A 34 11.75 -6.22 -4.14
N GLY A 35 11.00 -5.12 -4.14
CA GLY A 35 11.46 -3.82 -4.65
C GLY A 35 12.51 -3.11 -3.78
N ASN A 36 12.72 -3.57 -2.54
CA ASN A 36 13.64 -3.00 -1.56
C ASN A 36 13.37 -1.51 -1.27
N ARG A 37 12.10 -1.17 -1.03
CA ARG A 37 11.61 0.20 -0.84
C ARG A 37 10.58 0.28 0.29
N ILE A 38 10.30 1.51 0.72
CA ILE A 38 9.15 1.84 1.55
C ILE A 38 8.16 2.62 0.70
N GLY A 39 6.93 2.13 0.63
CA GLY A 39 5.83 2.80 -0.03
C GLY A 39 5.00 3.60 0.96
N ARG A 40 4.40 4.67 0.45
CA ARG A 40 3.43 5.50 1.16
C ARG A 40 2.30 5.82 0.19
N MET A 41 1.07 5.62 0.62
CA MET A 41 -0.11 6.01 -0.15
C MET A 41 -1.18 6.61 0.75
N THR A 42 -2.05 7.43 0.20
CA THR A 42 -3.31 7.79 0.87
C THR A 42 -4.26 6.59 0.88
N PRO A 43 -5.27 6.56 1.78
CA PRO A 43 -6.26 5.48 1.81
C PRO A 43 -7.08 5.30 0.52
N ASP A 44 -7.07 6.30 -0.37
CA ASP A 44 -7.74 6.28 -1.68
C ASP A 44 -6.79 5.99 -2.86
N GLY A 45 -5.57 5.49 -2.60
CA GLY A 45 -4.72 4.94 -3.68
C GLY A 45 -3.67 5.86 -4.29
N ARG A 46 -3.40 7.04 -3.72
CA ARG A 46 -2.48 8.04 -4.31
C ARG A 46 -1.15 8.18 -3.59
#